data_AF-A0A0E0XYF8-F1
#
_entry.id   AF-A0A0E0XYF8-F1
#
_cell.length_a   1.000
_cell.length_b   1.000
_cell.length_c   1.000
_cell.angle_alpha   90.00
_cell.angle_beta   90.00
_cell.angle_gamma   90.00
#
_symmetry.space_group_name_H-M   'P 1'
#
loop_
_entity.id
_entity.type
_entity.pdbx_description
1 polymer ?
#
loop_
_entity_poly.entity_id
_entity_poly.type
_entity_poly.pdbx_seq_one_letter_code
_entity_poly.pdbx_strand_id
1 'polypeptide(L)' 'MGKIKIVVSDQQPFMIDGIIGFLGHYPDLYEVVGGYKDLKKSIAECNKSTA' A
#
# COMPACT_ATOMS: atom_id res chain seq x y z
N MET A 1 9.86 -16.17 6.08
CA MET A 1 9.81 -15.30 4.89
C MET A 1 9.39 -13.92 5.36
N GLY A 2 10.01 -12.84 4.87
CA GLY A 2 9.61 -11.48 5.23
C GLY A 2 8.24 -11.11 4.63
N LYS A 3 7.52 -10.19 5.26
CA LYS A 3 6.26 -9.64 4.73
C LYS A 3 6.52 -8.83 3.46
N ILE A 4 5.58 -8.86 2.53
CA ILE A 4 5.62 -8.02 1.32
C ILE A 4 5.08 -6.65 1.70
N LYS A 5 5.90 -5.61 1.49
CA LYS A 5 5.48 -4.22 1.69
C LYS A 5 4.68 -3.74 0.48
N ILE A 6 3.50 -3.17 0.72
CA ILE A 6 2.57 -2.75 -0.31
C ILE A 6 2.25 -1.25 -0.17
N VAL A 7 2.34 -0.53 -1.29
CA VAL A 7 1.77 0.82 -1.44
C VAL A 7 0.53 0.70 -2.30
N VAL A 8 -0.58 1.27 -1.84
CA VAL A 8 -1.85 1.32 -2.60
C VAL A 8 -2.01 2.71 -3.19
N SER A 9 -2.31 2.82 -4.48
CA SER A 9 -2.52 4.11 -5.14
C SER A 9 -3.75 4.06 -6.03
N ASP A 10 -4.74 4.91 -5.75
CA ASP A 10 -5.96 5.03 -6.55
C ASP A 10 -6.57 6.44 -6.40
N GLN A 11 -7.23 6.97 -7.43
CA GLN A 11 -7.88 8.28 -7.35
C GLN A 11 -9.10 8.29 -6.40
N GLN A 12 -9.72 7.14 -6.19
CA GLN A 12 -10.92 6.97 -5.39
C GLN A 12 -10.57 6.51 -3.96
N PRO A 13 -10.88 7.30 -2.91
CA PRO A 13 -10.56 6.92 -1.53
C PRO A 13 -11.14 5.56 -1.11
N PHE A 14 -12.37 5.26 -1.53
CA PHE A 14 -13.01 3.99 -1.19
C PHE A 14 -12.31 2.77 -1.81
N MET A 15 -11.64 2.93 -2.96
CA MET A 15 -10.82 1.87 -3.56
C MET A 15 -9.57 1.62 -2.73
N ILE A 16 -8.92 2.69 -2.26
CA ILE A 16 -7.78 2.59 -1.34
C ILE A 16 -8.21 1.86 -0.07
N ASP A 17 -9.28 2.31 0.58
CA ASP A 17 -9.77 1.71 1.83
C ASP A 17 -10.19 0.25 1.63
N GLY A 18 -10.84 -0.06 0.51
CA GLY A 18 -11.25 -1.42 0.16
C GLY A 18 -10.06 -2.38 -0.04
N ILE A 19 -9.02 -1.93 -0.75
CA ILE A 19 -7.80 -2.73 -0.96
C ILE A 19 -7.04 -2.89 0.36
N ILE A 20 -6.89 -1.84 1.15
CA ILE A 20 -6.23 -1.91 2.46
C ILE A 20 -6.98 -2.86 3.39
N GLY A 21 -8.32 -2.77 3.41
CA GLY A 21 -9.18 -3.69 4.16
C GLY A 21 -8.99 -5.14 3.73
N PHE A 22 -9.01 -5.41 2.42
CA PHE A 22 -8.76 -6.75 1.87
C PHE A 22 -7.39 -7.30 2.29
N LEU A 23 -6.32 -6.51 2.16
CA LEU A 23 -4.97 -6.91 2.54
C LEU A 23 -4.83 -7.15 4.05
N GLY A 24 -5.60 -6.44 4.87
CA GLY A 24 -5.66 -6.61 6.32
C GLY A 24 -6.10 -8.01 6.76
N HIS A 25 -6.75 -8.80 5.90
CA HIS A 25 -7.08 -10.20 6.18
C HIS A 25 -5.87 -11.15 6.15
N TYR A 26 -4.73 -10.70 5.61
CA TYR A 26 -3.52 -11.50 5.48
C TYR A 26 -2.30 -10.80 6.12
N PRO A 27 -2.35 -10.51 7.44
CA PRO A 27 -1.34 -9.71 8.13
C PRO A 27 0.04 -10.39 8.19
N ASP A 28 0.10 -11.70 8.02
CA ASP A 28 1.35 -12.47 7.97
C ASP A 28 2.04 -12.40 6.60
N LEU A 29 1.30 -12.02 5.56
CA LEU A 29 1.80 -11.93 4.18
C LEU A 29 2.12 -10.50 3.78
N TYR A 30 1.28 -9.54 4.16
CA TYR A 30 1.35 -8.16 3.68
C TYR A 30 1.57 -7.15 4.81
N GLU A 31 2.32 -6.11 4.49
CA GLU A 31 2.47 -4.90 5.29
C GLU A 31 2.11 -3.71 4.38
N VAL A 32 0.94 -3.10 4.59
CA VAL A 32 0.58 -1.89 3.86
C VAL A 32 1.32 -0.70 4.47
N VAL A 33 2.23 -0.10 3.69
CA VAL A 33 3.05 1.03 4.16
C VAL A 33 2.39 2.38 3.84
N GLY A 34 1.40 2.42 2.94
CA GLY A 34 0.61 3.63 2.71
C GLY A 34 -0.44 3.51 1.59
N GLY A 35 -1.45 4.37 1.67
CA GLY A 35 -2.49 4.55 0.66
C GLY A 35 -2.50 5.99 0.15
N TYR A 36 -2.40 6.20 -1.16
CA TYR A 36 -2.25 7.54 -1.74
C TYR A 36 -3.14 7.76 -2.96
N LYS A 37 -3.74 8.95 -3.03
CA LYS A 37 -4.42 9.41 -4.27
C LYS A 37 -3.46 9.93 -5.32
N ASP A 38 -2.35 10.48 -4.85
CA ASP A 38 -1.35 11.15 -5.67
C ASP A 38 -0.27 10.16 -6.11
N LEU A 39 -0.10 10.02 -7.43
CA LEU A 39 0.86 9.11 -8.03
C LEU A 39 2.32 9.45 -7.64
N LYS A 40 2.66 10.74 -7.49
CA LYS A 40 4.03 11.13 -7.13
C LYS A 40 4.34 10.71 -5.70
N LYS A 41 3.37 10.85 -4.78
CA LYS A 41 3.50 10.39 -3.39
C LYS A 41 3.63 8.87 -3.30
N SER A 42 2.83 8.10 -4.05
CA SER A 42 2.94 6.64 -4.03
C SER A 42 4.28 6.15 -4.59
N ILE A 43 4.78 6.74 -5.67
CA ILE A 43 6.12 6.42 -6.20
C ILE A 43 7.21 6.79 -5.18
N ALA A 44 7.13 7.97 -4.55
CA ALA A 44 8.10 8.39 -3.55
C ALA A 44 8.14 7.44 -2.35
N GLU A 45 6.99 6.96 -1.87
CA GLU A 45 6.94 5.99 -0.78
C GLU A 45 7.47 4.61 -1.21
N CYS A 46 7.12 4.16 -2.42
CA CYS A 46 7.60 2.91 -2.98
C CYS A 46 9.14 2.88 -3.04
N ASN A 47 9.76 3.97 -3.51
CA ASN A 47 11.21 4.07 -3.65
C ASN A 47 11.97 4.13 -2.31
N LYS A 48 11.33 4.54 -1.20
CA LYS A 48 11.94 4.46 0.14
C LYS A 48 12.07 3.02 0.61
N SER A 49 11.18 2.14 0.16
CA SER A 49 11.15 0.74 0.58
C SER A 49 12.17 -0.15 -0.15
N THR A 50 12.86 0.40 -1.15
CA THR A 50 13.97 -0.25 -1.87
C THR A 50 15.36 0.09 -1.31
N ALA A 51 15.44 0.89 -0.24
CA ALA A 51 16.69 1.28 0.44
C ALA A 51 17.07 0.32 1.57
#